data_AF-A0A3B9W199-F1
#
_entry.id   AF-A0A3B9W199-F1
#
_cell.length_a   1.000
_cell.length_b   1.000
_cell.length_c   1.000
_cell.angle_alpha   90.00
_cell.angle_beta   90.00
_cell.angle_gamma   90.00
#
_symmetry.space_group_name_H-M   'P 1'
#
loop_
_entity.id
_entity.type
_entity.pdbx_description
1 polymer ?
#
loop_
_entity_poly.entity_id
_entity_poly.type
_entity_poly.pdbx_seq_one_letter_code
_entity_poly.pdbx_strand_id
1 'polypeptide(L)'
;MNPTRPSAIAGYENWPAYVWAHPRYLAATAASQELADALGVPGVPEVTDVAVHWEETYDGVTTSQLSWQLDFGPPTTGWLVRPAESSGPLPGVLALHCHGGNKFGGADRLVVLPEAHLSAAEARAGHYDGRAVATEMAKAGFAVLAHDAFAWGSRRFDLSEPPWRTGSALEARESQWREDGVVPSESELYNAAAGFHEDTVAKTAGLLGTSLAGMVAHDDLA
;
A
#
# COMPACT_ATOMS: atom_id res chain seq x y z
N MET A 1 18.78 29.63 -13.05
CA MET A 1 18.93 28.25 -12.53
C MET A 1 18.12 27.35 -13.43
N ASN A 2 18.69 26.27 -13.97
CA ASN A 2 17.87 25.26 -14.63
C ASN A 2 16.95 24.65 -13.57
N PRO A 3 15.63 24.55 -13.81
CA PRO A 3 14.75 23.87 -12.86
C PRO A 3 15.24 22.43 -12.68
N THR A 4 15.47 22.03 -11.43
CA THR A 4 15.78 20.65 -11.08
C THR A 4 14.62 19.77 -11.52
N ARG A 5 14.90 18.67 -12.22
CA ARG A 5 13.85 17.76 -12.68
C ARG A 5 13.31 16.98 -11.47
N PRO A 6 11.99 16.96 -11.23
CA PRO A 6 11.40 16.10 -10.21
C PRO A 6 11.77 14.62 -10.42
N SER A 7 11.91 13.89 -9.33
CA SER A 7 12.19 12.44 -9.36
C SER A 7 11.02 11.69 -10.01
N ALA A 8 11.30 10.78 -10.92
CA ALA A 8 10.27 9.95 -11.56
C ALA A 8 9.63 8.93 -10.59
N ILE A 9 10.30 8.67 -9.47
CA ILE A 9 9.94 7.70 -8.43
C ILE A 9 10.17 8.34 -7.05
N ALA A 10 9.67 9.56 -6.87
CA ALA A 10 9.86 10.33 -5.65
C ALA A 10 9.46 9.55 -4.39
N GLY A 11 10.37 9.50 -3.42
CA GLY A 11 10.25 8.70 -2.19
C GLY A 11 10.74 7.27 -2.32
N TYR A 12 11.17 6.86 -3.52
CA TYR A 12 11.64 5.51 -3.87
C TYR A 12 13.01 5.54 -4.57
N GLU A 13 13.85 6.55 -4.31
CA GLU A 13 15.15 6.72 -4.94
C GLU A 13 16.10 5.52 -4.75
N ASN A 14 15.94 4.77 -3.66
CA ASN A 14 16.71 3.56 -3.35
C ASN A 14 16.14 2.27 -3.96
N TRP A 15 14.93 2.30 -4.55
CA TRP A 15 14.28 1.12 -5.13
C TRP A 15 15.10 0.44 -6.25
N PRO A 16 15.69 1.16 -7.22
CA PRO A 16 16.53 0.51 -8.24
C PRO A 16 17.72 -0.24 -7.67
N ALA A 17 18.43 0.37 -6.72
CA ALA A 17 19.58 -0.25 -6.08
C ALA A 17 19.17 -1.52 -5.30
N TYR A 18 18.01 -1.47 -4.64
CA TYR A 18 17.45 -2.62 -3.94
C TYR A 18 17.17 -3.80 -4.88
N VAL A 19 16.43 -3.58 -5.97
CA VAL A 19 16.08 -4.64 -6.92
C VAL A 19 17.33 -5.24 -7.57
N TRP A 20 18.34 -4.44 -7.89
CA TRP A 20 19.59 -4.96 -8.44
C TRP A 20 20.41 -5.80 -7.44
N ALA A 21 20.38 -5.43 -6.15
CA ALA A 21 21.05 -6.19 -5.10
C ALA A 21 20.28 -7.48 -4.74
N HIS A 22 18.95 -7.47 -4.88
CA HIS A 22 18.05 -8.57 -4.53
C HIS A 22 17.20 -8.97 -5.74
N PRO A 23 17.82 -9.52 -6.81
CA PRO A 23 17.13 -9.66 -8.10
C PRO A 23 16.00 -10.68 -8.12
N ARG A 24 15.88 -11.53 -7.08
CA ARG A 24 14.97 -12.68 -7.13
C ARG A 24 14.57 -13.20 -5.75
N TYR A 25 13.28 -13.46 -5.57
CA TYR A 25 12.73 -14.24 -4.48
C TYR A 25 12.94 -15.76 -4.68
N LEU A 26 13.27 -16.48 -3.61
CA LEU A 26 13.40 -17.93 -3.62
C LEU A 26 12.15 -18.57 -3.02
N ALA A 27 11.32 -19.17 -3.87
CA ALA A 27 10.07 -19.79 -3.45
C ALA A 27 10.27 -21.25 -2.99
N ALA A 28 9.35 -21.72 -2.14
CA ALA A 28 9.40 -23.08 -1.58
C ALA A 28 9.14 -24.20 -2.61
N THR A 29 8.50 -23.89 -3.74
CA THR A 29 8.14 -24.87 -4.77
C THR A 29 8.48 -24.35 -6.16
N ALA A 30 8.69 -25.27 -7.12
CA ALA A 30 8.94 -24.91 -8.51
C ALA A 30 7.80 -24.09 -9.12
N ALA A 31 6.54 -24.46 -8.88
CA ALA A 31 5.38 -23.72 -9.39
C ALA A 31 5.31 -22.30 -8.82
N SER A 32 5.57 -22.13 -7.51
CA SER A 32 5.64 -20.81 -6.89
C SER A 32 6.83 -19.99 -7.43
N GLN A 33 7.94 -20.65 -7.74
CA GLN A 33 9.11 -20.00 -8.32
C GLN A 33 8.83 -19.49 -9.73
N GLU A 34 8.15 -20.28 -10.57
CA GLU A 34 7.75 -19.85 -11.91
C GLU A 34 6.85 -18.60 -11.87
N LEU A 35 5.91 -18.55 -10.92
CA LEU A 35 5.09 -17.37 -10.71
C LEU A 35 5.91 -16.17 -10.21
N ALA A 36 6.77 -16.36 -9.21
CA ALA A 36 7.62 -15.30 -8.67
C ALA A 36 8.56 -14.73 -9.75
N ASP A 37 9.13 -15.58 -10.59
CA ASP A 37 9.98 -15.18 -11.72
C ASP A 37 9.19 -14.43 -12.78
N ALA A 38 7.97 -14.87 -13.11
CA ALA A 38 7.11 -14.20 -14.08
C ALA A 38 6.66 -12.81 -13.62
N LEU A 39 6.44 -12.63 -12.33
CA LEU A 39 6.13 -11.33 -11.73
C LEU A 39 7.39 -10.47 -11.49
N GLY A 40 8.57 -11.09 -11.51
CA GLY A 40 9.85 -10.48 -11.17
C GLY A 40 9.92 -10.07 -9.70
N VAL A 41 9.45 -10.90 -8.78
CA VAL A 41 9.49 -10.62 -7.34
C VAL A 41 10.96 -10.55 -6.88
N PRO A 42 11.43 -9.40 -6.37
CA PRO A 42 12.78 -9.29 -5.84
C PRO A 42 12.96 -10.14 -4.58
N GLY A 43 14.21 -10.37 -4.17
CA GLY A 43 14.51 -11.01 -2.89
C GLY A 43 13.85 -10.21 -1.76
N VAL A 44 13.34 -10.91 -0.76
CA VAL A 44 12.56 -10.33 0.34
C VAL A 44 13.44 -10.31 1.59
N PRO A 45 13.53 -9.18 2.33
CA PRO A 45 14.36 -9.09 3.52
C PRO A 45 13.64 -9.71 4.72
N GLU A 46 14.39 -10.05 5.76
CA GLU A 46 13.78 -10.39 7.05
C GLU A 46 13.44 -9.10 7.80
N VAL A 47 12.16 -8.91 8.15
CA VAL A 47 11.72 -7.78 8.97
C VAL A 47 11.83 -8.14 10.45
N THR A 48 12.77 -7.53 11.17
CA THR A 48 13.00 -7.81 12.60
C THR A 48 12.48 -6.71 13.54
N ASP A 49 12.37 -5.47 13.05
CA ASP A 49 12.08 -4.29 13.87
C ASP A 49 10.67 -3.75 13.60
N VAL A 50 9.67 -4.36 14.22
CA VAL A 50 8.28 -3.90 14.18
C VAL A 50 7.97 -3.03 15.40
N ALA A 51 7.55 -1.79 15.17
CA ALA A 51 7.10 -0.88 16.21
C ALA A 51 5.57 -0.94 16.36
N VAL A 52 5.09 -0.93 17.61
CA VAL A 52 3.67 -0.74 17.95
C VAL A 52 3.47 0.72 18.36
N HIS A 53 2.63 1.46 17.65
CA HIS A 53 2.37 2.88 17.93
C HIS A 53 1.27 3.07 18.96
N TRP A 54 0.20 2.30 18.82
CA TRP A 54 -0.91 2.28 19.77
C TRP A 54 -1.61 0.93 19.71
N GLU A 55 -2.38 0.64 20.76
CA GLU A 55 -3.28 -0.50 20.84
C GLU A 55 -4.56 -0.05 21.54
N GLU A 56 -5.71 -0.37 20.95
CA GLU A 56 -7.02 -0.05 21.52
C GLU A 56 -8.00 -1.20 21.32
N THR A 57 -8.88 -1.39 22.30
CA THR A 57 -9.92 -2.41 22.26
C THR A 57 -11.28 -1.76 22.16
N TYR A 58 -12.04 -2.11 21.13
CA TYR A 58 -13.43 -1.70 20.96
C TYR A 58 -14.21 -2.83 20.29
N ASP A 59 -15.46 -3.01 20.70
CA ASP A 59 -16.39 -4.01 20.13
C ASP A 59 -15.82 -5.44 20.04
N GLY A 60 -15.18 -5.90 21.13
CA GLY A 60 -14.66 -7.27 21.27
C GLY A 60 -13.36 -7.56 20.49
N VAL A 61 -12.74 -6.53 19.89
CA VAL A 61 -11.52 -6.65 19.10
C VAL A 61 -10.47 -5.67 19.60
N THR A 62 -9.24 -6.15 19.73
CA THR A 62 -8.04 -5.33 19.94
C THR A 62 -7.39 -5.04 18.60
N THR A 63 -7.20 -3.76 18.28
CA THR A 63 -6.47 -3.29 17.10
C THR A 63 -5.18 -2.63 17.55
N SER A 64 -4.06 -2.95 16.90
CA SER A 64 -2.76 -2.33 17.12
C SER A 64 -2.26 -1.75 15.81
N GLN A 65 -1.85 -0.47 15.78
CA GLN A 65 -1.16 0.09 14.62
C GLN A 65 0.34 -0.23 14.71
N LEU A 66 0.86 -0.79 13.63
CA LEU A 66 2.23 -1.24 13.48
C LEU A 66 2.96 -0.40 12.44
N SER A 67 4.29 -0.31 12.55
CA SER A 67 5.14 0.08 11.44
C SER A 67 6.44 -0.70 11.38
N TRP A 68 6.96 -0.86 10.18
CA TRP A 68 8.29 -1.39 9.91
C TRP A 68 8.90 -0.69 8.69
N GLN A 69 10.21 -0.77 8.54
CA GLN A 69 10.92 -0.23 7.39
C GLN A 69 11.40 -1.38 6.51
N LEU A 70 11.05 -1.33 5.23
CA LEU A 70 11.67 -2.17 4.20
C LEU A 70 12.92 -1.46 3.66
N ASP A 71 13.83 -2.20 3.03
CA ASP A 71 15.12 -1.64 2.56
C ASP A 71 15.00 -0.61 1.42
N PHE A 72 13.78 -0.31 0.97
CA PHE A 72 13.49 0.76 0.02
C PHE A 72 12.16 1.45 0.31
N GLY A 73 12.04 2.70 -0.16
CA GLY A 73 10.79 3.46 -0.05
C GLY A 73 10.50 3.96 1.37
N PRO A 74 9.30 4.55 1.57
CA PRO A 74 8.85 5.00 2.88
C PRO A 74 8.50 3.82 3.82
N PRO A 75 8.39 4.06 5.14
CA PRO A 75 7.99 3.05 6.11
C PRO A 75 6.62 2.44 5.78
N THR A 76 6.48 1.14 6.04
CA THR A 76 5.21 0.42 5.95
C THR A 76 4.43 0.62 7.25
N THR A 77 3.14 0.87 7.11
CA THR A 77 2.16 0.86 8.20
C THR A 77 1.22 -0.33 7.99
N GLY A 78 0.83 -0.94 9.11
CA GLY A 78 -0.21 -1.95 9.11
C GLY A 78 -0.97 -1.99 10.42
N TRP A 79 -1.92 -2.90 10.49
CA TRP A 79 -2.78 -3.10 11.64
C TRP A 79 -2.86 -4.58 11.96
N LEU A 80 -2.55 -4.92 13.20
CA LEU A 80 -2.84 -6.23 13.77
C LEU A 80 -4.18 -6.15 14.49
N VAL A 81 -5.10 -7.02 14.09
CA VAL A 81 -6.49 -7.02 14.57
C VAL A 81 -6.80 -8.41 15.12
N ARG A 82 -7.19 -8.50 16.39
CA ARG A 82 -7.40 -9.79 17.08
C ARG A 82 -8.58 -9.73 18.05
N PRO A 83 -9.22 -10.86 18.40
CA PRO A 83 -10.16 -10.92 19.51
C PRO A 83 -9.55 -10.32 20.78
N ALA A 84 -10.33 -9.53 21.52
CA ALA A 84 -9.88 -8.91 22.76
C ALA A 84 -9.57 -9.95 23.85
N GLU A 85 -10.35 -11.03 23.88
CA GLU A 85 -10.19 -12.14 24.82
C GLU A 85 -9.73 -13.40 24.07
N SER A 86 -8.42 -13.60 23.99
CA SER A 86 -7.84 -14.85 23.47
C SER A 86 -6.70 -15.33 24.35
N SER A 87 -6.77 -16.58 24.82
CA SER A 87 -5.66 -17.26 25.47
C SER A 87 -5.06 -18.29 24.53
N GLY A 88 -3.84 -18.05 24.04
CA GLY A 88 -3.10 -18.99 23.19
C GLY A 88 -2.98 -18.54 21.72
N PRO A 89 -2.36 -19.38 20.87
CA PRO A 89 -2.15 -19.07 19.47
C PRO A 89 -3.48 -19.00 18.71
N LEU A 90 -3.64 -17.97 17.89
CA LEU A 90 -4.77 -17.79 17.00
C LEU A 90 -4.38 -18.21 15.57
N PRO A 91 -5.34 -18.72 14.77
CA PRO A 91 -5.11 -18.84 13.33
C PRO A 91 -4.84 -17.45 12.74
N GLY A 92 -3.74 -17.35 11.98
CA GLY A 92 -3.31 -16.11 11.34
C GLY A 92 -3.93 -15.90 9.97
N VAL A 93 -4.29 -14.67 9.64
CA VAL A 93 -4.75 -14.24 8.31
C VAL A 93 -3.96 -13.01 7.88
N LEU A 94 -3.38 -13.05 6.69
CA LEU A 94 -2.87 -11.88 6.00
C LEU A 94 -3.99 -11.32 5.11
N ALA A 95 -4.47 -10.11 5.42
CA ALA A 95 -5.56 -9.46 4.71
C ALA A 95 -5.02 -8.40 3.73
N LEU A 96 -5.09 -8.73 2.44
CA LEU A 96 -4.59 -7.89 1.36
C LEU A 96 -5.69 -6.98 0.83
N HIS A 97 -5.41 -5.68 0.67
CA HIS A 97 -6.37 -4.73 0.12
C HIS A 97 -6.37 -4.78 -1.43
N CYS A 98 -7.45 -4.29 -2.03
CA CYS A 98 -7.58 -4.23 -3.48
C CYS A 98 -6.79 -3.02 -4.05
N HIS A 99 -6.56 -3.02 -5.36
CA HIS A 99 -6.02 -1.87 -6.07
C HIS A 99 -6.98 -0.67 -5.95
N GLY A 100 -8.24 -0.86 -6.37
CA GLY A 100 -9.40 -0.01 -6.06
C GLY A 100 -9.33 1.47 -6.48
N GLY A 101 -8.26 1.92 -7.14
CA GLY A 101 -8.04 3.33 -7.50
C GLY A 101 -7.81 4.29 -6.31
N ASN A 102 -8.04 3.84 -5.08
CA ASN A 102 -7.76 4.59 -3.86
C ASN A 102 -6.33 4.29 -3.41
N LYS A 103 -5.37 5.08 -3.87
CA LYS A 103 -3.94 4.96 -3.51
C LYS A 103 -3.53 5.77 -2.29
N PHE A 104 -4.34 6.76 -1.92
CA PHE A 104 -4.10 7.60 -0.76
C PHE A 104 -4.12 6.79 0.54
N GLY A 105 -5.12 5.92 0.69
CA GLY A 105 -5.20 4.91 1.75
C GLY A 105 -4.71 3.55 1.28
N GLY A 106 -4.77 2.56 2.15
CA GLY A 106 -4.27 1.20 1.90
C GLY A 106 -5.09 0.20 2.69
N ALA A 107 -4.49 -0.49 3.66
CA ALA A 107 -5.16 -1.48 4.49
C ALA A 107 -6.10 -0.88 5.55
N ASP A 108 -6.04 0.42 5.84
CA ASP A 108 -6.98 1.13 6.70
C ASP A 108 -8.45 0.91 6.30
N ARG A 109 -8.72 0.73 5.00
CA ARG A 109 -10.06 0.40 4.50
C ARG A 109 -10.59 -0.95 5.03
N LEU A 110 -9.72 -1.87 5.41
CA LEU A 110 -10.06 -3.21 5.91
C LEU A 110 -10.33 -3.24 7.41
N VAL A 111 -10.02 -2.17 8.15
CA VAL A 111 -9.98 -2.16 9.61
C VAL A 111 -10.88 -1.05 10.15
N VAL A 112 -11.67 -1.31 11.18
CA VAL A 112 -12.31 -0.22 11.93
C VAL A 112 -11.22 0.53 12.69
N LEU A 113 -11.24 1.86 12.65
CA LEU A 113 -10.26 2.68 13.38
C LEU A 113 -11.01 3.69 14.24
N PRO A 114 -10.46 4.09 15.41
CA PRO A 114 -11.07 5.13 16.23
C PRO A 114 -11.32 6.42 15.43
N GLU A 115 -10.37 6.76 14.57
CA GLU A 115 -10.48 7.85 13.60
C GLU A 115 -10.14 7.31 12.20
N ALA A 116 -11.17 7.12 11.38
CA ALA A 116 -11.01 6.66 10.00
C ALA A 116 -10.96 7.86 9.05
N HIS A 117 -9.98 7.87 8.14
CA HIS A 117 -9.96 8.85 7.06
C HIS A 117 -11.13 8.63 6.09
N LEU A 118 -11.73 9.71 5.58
CA LEU A 118 -12.90 9.64 4.69
C LEU A 118 -12.66 8.74 3.47
N SER A 119 -11.49 8.87 2.84
CA SER A 119 -11.01 8.02 1.74
C SER A 119 -11.14 6.51 2.03
N ALA A 120 -10.82 6.07 3.25
CA ALA A 120 -10.92 4.65 3.62
C ALA A 120 -12.37 4.21 3.78
N ALA A 121 -13.23 5.07 4.35
CA ALA A 121 -14.66 4.81 4.48
C ALA A 121 -15.35 4.73 3.11
N GLU A 122 -15.00 5.61 2.18
CA GLU A 122 -15.50 5.60 0.80
C GLU A 122 -15.04 4.35 0.05
N ALA A 123 -13.75 3.98 0.15
CA ALA A 123 -13.24 2.75 -0.44
C ALA A 123 -13.96 1.50 0.12
N ARG A 124 -14.23 1.48 1.43
CA ARG A 124 -14.97 0.39 2.08
C ARG A 124 -16.41 0.30 1.56
N ALA A 125 -17.11 1.42 1.49
CA ALA A 125 -18.47 1.48 0.96
C ALA A 125 -18.51 1.05 -0.53
N GLY A 126 -17.57 1.51 -1.34
CA GLY A 126 -17.55 1.27 -2.78
C GLY A 126 -17.02 -0.10 -3.23
N HIS A 127 -16.15 -0.75 -2.43
CA HIS A 127 -15.46 -1.98 -2.84
C HIS A 127 -15.62 -3.17 -1.90
N TYR A 128 -16.14 -2.96 -0.69
CA TYR A 128 -16.20 -3.99 0.36
C TYR A 128 -17.60 -4.13 0.96
N ASP A 129 -18.63 -3.62 0.31
CA ASP A 129 -20.02 -3.66 0.80
C ASP A 129 -20.15 -3.03 2.20
N GLY A 130 -19.35 -1.99 2.47
CA GLY A 130 -19.28 -1.33 3.78
C GLY A 130 -18.57 -2.12 4.88
N ARG A 131 -17.95 -3.26 4.58
CA ARG A 131 -17.37 -4.17 5.58
C ARG A 131 -15.88 -3.95 5.81
N ALA A 132 -15.48 -3.84 7.07
CA ALA A 132 -14.08 -3.87 7.52
C ALA A 132 -13.62 -5.32 7.65
N VAL A 133 -13.24 -5.95 6.54
CA VAL A 133 -13.01 -7.41 6.47
C VAL A 133 -12.01 -7.91 7.52
N ALA A 134 -10.96 -7.16 7.84
CA ALA A 134 -9.99 -7.58 8.85
C ALA A 134 -10.58 -7.57 10.26
N THR A 135 -11.36 -6.54 10.61
CA THR A 135 -12.08 -6.49 11.89
C THR A 135 -13.13 -7.59 12.00
N GLU A 136 -13.87 -7.86 10.93
CA GLU A 136 -14.88 -8.93 10.91
C GLU A 136 -14.27 -10.33 11.06
N MET A 137 -13.12 -10.58 10.43
CA MET A 137 -12.36 -11.81 10.61
C MET A 137 -11.81 -11.92 12.04
N ALA A 138 -11.34 -10.81 12.63
CA ALA A 138 -10.91 -10.82 14.02
C ALA A 138 -12.05 -11.18 14.98
N LYS A 139 -13.26 -10.63 14.78
CA LYS A 139 -14.46 -11.04 15.54
C LYS A 139 -14.80 -12.52 15.38
N ALA A 140 -14.43 -13.12 14.24
CA ALA A 140 -14.61 -14.55 13.99
C ALA A 140 -13.50 -15.45 14.60
N GLY A 141 -12.53 -14.89 15.34
CA GLY A 141 -11.53 -15.66 16.07
C GLY A 141 -10.15 -15.74 15.42
N PHE A 142 -9.84 -14.88 14.44
CA PHE A 142 -8.54 -14.86 13.76
C PHE A 142 -7.64 -13.73 14.27
N ALA A 143 -6.32 -13.92 14.25
CA ALA A 143 -5.37 -12.82 14.30
C ALA A 143 -5.13 -12.36 12.86
N VAL A 144 -5.48 -11.12 12.54
CA VAL A 144 -5.45 -10.59 11.17
C VAL A 144 -4.42 -9.48 11.06
N LEU A 145 -3.45 -9.64 10.17
CA LEU A 145 -2.54 -8.58 9.77
C LEU A 145 -3.05 -7.97 8.46
N ALA A 146 -3.27 -6.67 8.44
CA ALA A 146 -3.57 -5.91 7.22
C ALA A 146 -2.53 -4.80 7.09
N HIS A 147 -1.87 -4.66 5.94
CA HIS A 147 -0.82 -3.67 5.76
C HIS A 147 -0.92 -2.94 4.44
N ASP A 148 -0.31 -1.77 4.39
CA ASP A 148 -0.18 -1.00 3.16
C ASP A 148 0.84 -1.69 2.24
N ALA A 149 0.45 -1.88 0.98
CA ALA A 149 1.32 -2.47 -0.04
C ALA A 149 2.02 -1.38 -0.87
N PHE A 150 3.09 -1.75 -1.57
CA PHE A 150 3.85 -0.89 -2.49
C PHE A 150 2.94 0.01 -3.35
N ALA A 151 3.08 1.33 -3.24
CA ALA A 151 2.31 2.38 -3.92
C ALA A 151 0.95 2.78 -3.30
N TRP A 152 0.59 2.27 -2.11
CA TRP A 152 -0.64 2.63 -1.38
C TRP A 152 -0.36 3.11 0.05
N GLY A 153 -1.26 3.90 0.62
CA GLY A 153 -1.22 4.25 2.05
C GLY A 153 0.11 4.88 2.48
N SER A 154 0.75 4.34 3.52
CA SER A 154 2.08 4.79 3.96
C SER A 154 3.18 4.50 2.94
N ARG A 155 2.95 3.54 2.03
CA ARG A 155 3.82 3.11 0.93
C ARG A 155 3.53 3.85 -0.38
N ARG A 156 2.89 5.00 -0.31
CA ARG A 156 2.56 5.80 -1.50
C ARG A 156 3.77 6.63 -1.97
N PHE A 157 3.84 6.96 -3.26
CA PHE A 157 4.87 7.86 -3.79
C PHE A 157 4.64 9.28 -3.28
N ASP A 158 5.73 10.05 -3.10
CA ASP A 158 5.63 11.49 -2.88
C ASP A 158 5.30 12.18 -4.21
N LEU A 159 4.08 12.71 -4.33
CA LEU A 159 3.61 13.41 -5.53
C LEU A 159 3.32 14.89 -5.25
N SER A 160 3.92 15.45 -4.20
CA SER A 160 3.87 16.90 -3.93
C SER A 160 4.47 17.72 -5.08
N GLU A 161 5.54 17.19 -5.69
CA GLU A 161 6.12 17.68 -6.95
C GLU A 161 6.11 16.56 -7.99
N PRO A 162 5.00 16.34 -8.72
CA PRO A 162 4.87 15.19 -9.59
C PRO A 162 5.77 15.34 -10.85
N PRO A 163 6.21 14.22 -11.45
CA PRO A 163 6.87 14.24 -12.75
C PRO A 163 6.02 14.97 -13.78
N TRP A 164 6.65 15.76 -14.66
CA TRP A 164 5.98 16.61 -15.66
C TRP A 164 4.79 15.98 -16.41
N ARG A 165 4.86 14.70 -16.79
CA ARG A 165 3.74 13.98 -17.44
C ARG A 165 2.56 13.78 -16.50
N THR A 166 2.83 13.36 -15.27
CA THR A 166 1.82 13.26 -14.20
C THR A 166 1.25 14.63 -13.87
N GLY A 167 2.09 15.66 -13.73
CA GLY A 167 1.65 17.04 -13.47
C GLY A 167 0.75 17.57 -14.58
N SER A 168 1.13 17.41 -15.84
CA SER A 168 0.31 17.84 -16.99
C SER A 168 -1.04 17.12 -17.04
N ALA A 169 -1.07 15.82 -16.73
CA ALA A 169 -2.32 15.05 -16.68
C ALA A 169 -3.21 15.47 -15.51
N LEU A 170 -2.61 15.77 -14.35
CA LEU A 170 -3.31 16.28 -13.18
C LEU A 170 -3.91 17.66 -13.45
N GLU A 171 -3.16 18.59 -14.06
CA GLU A 171 -3.67 19.92 -14.45
C GLU A 171 -4.89 19.82 -15.38
N ALA A 172 -4.87 18.87 -16.33
CA ALA A 172 -6.01 18.61 -17.20
C ALA A 172 -7.24 18.10 -16.40
N ARG A 173 -7.02 17.20 -15.44
CA ARG A 173 -8.08 16.68 -14.56
C ARG A 173 -8.65 17.78 -13.64
N GLU A 174 -7.80 18.63 -13.07
CA GLU A 174 -8.22 19.78 -12.28
C GLU A 174 -9.01 20.78 -13.11
N SER A 175 -8.62 21.00 -14.37
CA SER A 175 -9.39 21.84 -15.29
C SER A 175 -10.79 21.28 -15.53
N GLN A 176 -10.90 19.97 -15.74
CA GLN A 176 -12.20 19.30 -15.85
C GLN A 176 -13.04 19.47 -14.58
N TRP A 177 -12.48 19.22 -13.39
CA TRP A 177 -13.21 19.42 -12.13
C TRP A 177 -13.69 20.85 -11.94
N ARG A 178 -12.91 21.87 -12.33
CA ARG A 178 -13.35 23.26 -12.30
C ARG A 178 -14.55 23.52 -13.20
N GLU A 179 -14.55 22.98 -14.43
CA GLU A 179 -15.68 23.09 -15.35
C GLU A 179 -16.93 22.37 -14.83
N ASP A 180 -16.74 21.23 -14.17
CA ASP A 180 -17.82 20.43 -13.57
C ASP A 180 -18.30 21.00 -12.20
N GLY A 181 -17.67 22.07 -11.68
CA GLY A 181 -17.98 22.65 -10.37
C GLY A 181 -17.60 21.76 -9.18
N VAL A 182 -16.69 20.80 -9.37
CA VAL A 182 -16.20 19.87 -8.35
C VAL A 182 -15.00 20.48 -7.63
N VAL A 183 -15.03 20.45 -6.30
CA VAL A 183 -13.87 20.77 -5.45
C VAL A 183 -13.34 19.46 -4.89
N PRO A 184 -12.21 18.93 -5.39
CA PRO A 184 -11.69 17.66 -4.94
C PRO A 184 -11.08 17.78 -3.54
N SER A 185 -11.23 16.73 -2.74
CA SER A 185 -10.46 16.53 -1.51
C SER A 185 -8.98 16.25 -1.79
N GLU A 186 -8.14 16.32 -0.75
CA GLU A 186 -6.73 15.95 -0.84
C GLU A 186 -6.55 14.50 -1.32
N SER A 187 -7.35 13.57 -0.81
CA SER A 187 -7.30 12.17 -1.24
C SER A 187 -7.71 11.99 -2.69
N GLU A 188 -8.69 12.74 -3.20
CA GLU A 188 -9.09 12.67 -4.60
C GLU A 188 -8.01 13.24 -5.54
N LEU A 189 -7.40 14.36 -5.16
CA LEU A 189 -6.25 14.94 -5.87
C LEU A 189 -5.09 13.96 -5.94
N TYR A 190 -4.73 13.36 -4.79
CA TYR A 190 -3.67 12.36 -4.72
C TYR A 190 -3.99 11.13 -5.58
N ASN A 191 -5.20 10.57 -5.45
CA ASN A 191 -5.61 9.38 -6.20
C ASN A 191 -5.57 9.62 -7.71
N ALA A 192 -5.99 10.80 -8.18
CA ALA A 192 -5.86 11.18 -9.60
C ALA A 192 -4.40 11.24 -10.04
N ALA A 193 -3.54 11.93 -9.28
CA ALA A 193 -2.11 12.02 -9.58
C ALA A 193 -1.43 10.65 -9.60
N ALA A 194 -1.69 9.82 -8.59
CA ALA A 194 -1.13 8.48 -8.43
C ALA A 194 -1.65 7.49 -9.48
N GLY A 195 -2.88 7.70 -9.98
CA GLY A 195 -3.43 6.97 -11.12
C GLY A 195 -2.67 7.28 -12.41
N PHE A 196 -2.39 8.55 -12.70
CA PHE A 196 -1.57 8.93 -13.85
C PHE A 196 -0.11 8.51 -13.71
N HIS A 197 0.43 8.57 -12.49
CA HIS A 197 1.82 8.19 -12.20
C HIS A 197 2.07 6.69 -12.33
N GLU A 198 1.04 5.85 -12.19
CA GLU A 198 1.16 4.39 -12.28
C GLU A 198 1.81 3.91 -13.59
N ASP A 199 1.57 4.60 -14.72
CA ASP A 199 2.24 4.30 -16.00
C ASP A 199 3.77 4.47 -15.91
N THR A 200 4.23 5.49 -15.17
CA THR A 200 5.65 5.71 -14.91
C THR A 200 6.21 4.62 -13.99
N VAL A 201 5.49 4.28 -12.92
CA VAL A 201 5.88 3.21 -11.99
C VAL A 201 5.99 1.87 -12.71
N ALA A 202 5.00 1.51 -13.53
CA ALA A 202 4.98 0.25 -14.28
C ALA A 202 6.14 0.16 -15.29
N LYS A 203 6.45 1.25 -15.99
CA LYS A 203 7.61 1.31 -16.91
C LYS A 203 8.92 1.22 -16.17
N THR A 204 9.06 1.91 -15.04
CA THR A 204 10.26 1.80 -14.19
C THR A 204 10.42 0.36 -13.69
N ALA A 205 9.37 -0.26 -13.18
CA ALA A 205 9.39 -1.66 -12.75
C ALA A 205 9.90 -2.58 -13.87
N GLY A 206 9.34 -2.44 -15.07
CA GLY A 206 9.77 -3.22 -16.24
C GLY A 206 11.24 -3.01 -16.62
N LEU A 207 11.78 -1.79 -16.50
CA LEU A 207 13.20 -1.50 -16.71
C LEU A 207 14.10 -2.12 -15.64
N LEU A 208 13.59 -2.31 -14.42
CA LEU A 208 14.30 -2.94 -13.32
C LEU A 208 14.23 -4.48 -13.35
N GLY A 209 13.44 -5.06 -14.26
CA GLY A 209 13.22 -6.51 -14.32
C GLY A 209 12.19 -7.03 -13.33
N THR A 210 11.33 -6.14 -12.81
CA THR A 210 10.21 -6.47 -11.93
C THR A 210 8.88 -5.97 -12.53
N SER A 211 7.80 -6.05 -11.78
CA SER A 211 6.49 -5.51 -12.15
C SER A 211 5.83 -4.85 -10.95
N LEU A 212 4.76 -4.07 -11.17
CA LEU A 212 3.96 -3.53 -10.06
C LEU A 212 3.45 -4.68 -9.16
N ALA A 213 2.98 -5.77 -9.75
CA ALA A 213 2.55 -6.96 -9.03
C ALA A 213 3.71 -7.68 -8.31
N GLY A 214 4.91 -7.69 -8.89
CA GLY A 214 6.11 -8.21 -8.25
C GLY A 214 6.51 -7.44 -7.00
N MET A 215 6.34 -6.11 -7.02
CA MET A 215 6.60 -5.26 -5.86
C MET A 215 5.50 -5.34 -4.80
N VAL A 216 4.24 -5.49 -5.21
CA VAL A 216 3.15 -5.77 -4.26
C VAL A 216 3.38 -7.11 -3.58
N ALA A 217 3.69 -8.17 -4.34
CA ALA A 217 4.00 -9.48 -3.79
C ALA A 217 5.25 -9.46 -2.90
N HIS A 218 6.25 -8.61 -3.20
CA HIS A 218 7.38 -8.40 -2.31
C HIS A 218 6.93 -7.87 -0.95
N ASP A 219 6.13 -6.82 -0.92
CA ASP A 219 5.64 -6.23 0.34
C ASP A 219 4.71 -7.20 1.10
N ASP A 220 3.95 -8.07 0.40
CA ASP A 220 3.11 -9.11 1.02
C ASP A 220 3.92 -10.28 1.61
N LEU A 221 5.14 -10.53 1.13
CA LEU A 221 6.03 -11.61 1.58
C LEU A 221 6.98 -11.20 2.71
N ALA A 222 7.20 -9.90 2.92
CA ALA A 222 8.13 -9.32 3.89
C ALA A 222 7.53 -9.23 5.30
#